data_AF-A0A920HQY5-F1
#
_entry.id   AF-A0A920HQY5-F1
#
_cell.length_a   1.000
_cell.length_b   1.000
_cell.length_c   1.000
_cell.angle_alpha   90.00
_cell.angle_beta   90.00
_cell.angle_gamma   90.00
#
_symmetry.space_group_name_H-M   'P 1'
#
loop_
_entity.id
_entity.type
_entity.pdbx_description
1 polymer ?
#
loop_
_entity_poly.entity_id
_entity_poly.type
_entity_poly.pdbx_seq_one_letter_code
_entity_poly.pdbx_strand_id
1 'polypeptide(L)' 'MIINIDELDLEVHKVIDILDHKRLDIEIDYFINIRASGENIAKYLWDELVTVIPKPAYLYHIRLWETSENFFDYKG' A
#
# COMPACT_ATOMS: atom_id res chain seq x y z
N MET A 1 21.41 3.23 9.26
CA MET A 1 20.14 3.08 8.50
C MET A 1 19.06 2.66 9.49
N ILE A 2 17.84 3.19 9.39
CA ILE A 2 16.72 2.83 10.28
C ILE A 2 16.23 1.40 9.97
N ILE A 3 16.32 1.00 8.71
CA ILE A 3 15.97 -0.31 8.15
C ILE A 3 16.88 -0.60 6.94
N ASN A 4 17.08 -1.88 6.61
CA ASN A 4 17.70 -2.27 5.35
C ASN A 4 16.76 -1.99 4.17
N ILE A 5 17.24 -1.30 3.13
CA ILE A 5 16.40 -0.92 1.98
C ILE A 5 16.00 -2.14 1.15
N ASP A 6 16.88 -3.14 1.03
CA ASP A 6 16.60 -4.36 0.26
C ASP A 6 15.52 -5.21 0.96
N GLU A 7 15.55 -5.25 2.30
CA GLU A 7 14.51 -5.92 3.09
C GLU A 7 13.18 -5.17 3.01
N LEU A 8 13.21 -3.84 3.08
CA LEU A 8 12.01 -3.02 2.92
C LEU A 8 11.39 -3.23 1.53
N ASP A 9 12.21 -3.22 0.48
CA ASP A 9 11.75 -3.39 -0.89
C ASP A 9 11.09 -4.76 -1.08
N LEU A 10 11.69 -5.82 -0.51
CA LEU A 10 11.11 -7.16 -0.54
C LEU A 10 9.73 -7.23 0.15
N GLU A 11 9.59 -6.63 1.33
CA GLU A 11 8.30 -6.65 2.05
C GLU A 11 7.23 -5.81 1.35
N VAL A 12 7.61 -4.66 0.78
CA VAL A 12 6.69 -3.80 0.03
C VAL A 12 6.22 -4.48 -1.26
N HIS A 13 7.12 -5.16 -1.99
CA HIS A 13 6.77 -5.86 -3.23
C HIS A 13 5.71 -6.94 -3.01
N LYS A 14 5.79 -7.70 -1.91
CA LYS A 14 4.77 -8.71 -1.57
C LYS A 14 3.37 -8.14 -1.49
N VAL A 15 3.23 -6.90 -1.04
CA VAL A 15 1.93 -6.21 -0.94
C VAL A 15 1.52 -5.63 -2.31
N ILE A 16 2.46 -5.02 -3.04
CA ILE A 16 2.18 -4.42 -4.35
C ILE A 16 1.79 -5.49 -5.38
N ASP A 17 2.48 -6.64 -5.38
CA ASP A 17 2.23 -7.76 -6.31
C ASP A 17 0.81 -8.34 -6.18
N ILE A 18 0.14 -8.12 -5.03
CA ILE A 18 -1.27 -8.50 -4.86
C ILE A 18 -2.16 -7.66 -5.78
N LEU A 19 -1.84 -6.39 -6.00
CA LEU A 19 -2.64 -5.42 -6.75
C LEU A 19 -2.16 -5.27 -8.20
N ASP A 20 -0.88 -5.53 -8.46
CA ASP A 20 -0.27 -5.30 -9.76
C ASP A 20 -0.95 -6.12 -10.87
N HIS A 21 -1.19 -5.48 -12.01
CA HIS A 21 -1.92 -6.05 -13.16
C HIS A 21 -3.31 -6.64 -12.86
N LYS A 22 -3.96 -6.25 -11.75
CA LYS A 22 -5.31 -6.74 -11.39
C LYS A 22 -6.39 -5.69 -11.52
N ARG A 23 -7.61 -6.16 -11.77
CA ARG A 23 -8.85 -5.40 -11.59
C ARG A 23 -9.29 -5.44 -10.15
N LEU A 24 -9.03 -4.35 -9.43
CA LEU A 24 -9.27 -4.24 -7.99
C LEU A 24 -10.70 -4.64 -7.59
N ASP A 25 -11.70 -4.12 -8.30
CA ASP A 25 -13.13 -4.33 -8.05
C ASP A 25 -13.64 -5.77 -8.26
N ILE A 26 -12.83 -6.64 -8.85
CA ILE A 26 -13.19 -8.04 -9.16
C ILE A 26 -12.27 -9.03 -8.46
N GLU A 27 -10.97 -8.75 -8.46
CA GLU A 27 -9.93 -9.73 -8.12
C GLU A 27 -9.39 -9.56 -6.70
N ILE A 28 -9.76 -8.47 -6.01
CA ILE A 28 -9.30 -8.18 -4.66
C ILE A 28 -10.51 -8.13 -3.73
N ASP A 29 -10.59 -9.11 -2.82
CA ASP A 29 -11.72 -9.27 -1.91
C ASP A 29 -12.09 -7.99 -1.14
N TYR A 30 -11.09 -7.19 -0.76
CA TYR A 30 -11.28 -5.90 -0.09
C TYR A 30 -12.10 -4.92 -0.94
N PHE A 31 -11.84 -4.86 -2.24
CA PHE A 31 -12.46 -3.90 -3.17
C PHE A 31 -13.73 -4.42 -3.84
N ILE A 32 -14.17 -5.66 -3.57
CA ILE A 32 -15.48 -6.16 -4.01
C ILE A 32 -16.61 -5.37 -3.33
N ASN A 33 -16.46 -5.08 -2.04
CA ASN A 33 -17.47 -4.39 -1.24
C ASN A 33 -17.14 -2.91 -1.00
N ILE A 34 -15.90 -2.49 -1.28
CA ILE A 34 -15.40 -1.14 -1.04
C ILE A 34 -14.96 -0.55 -2.38
N ARG A 35 -15.43 0.66 -2.71
CA ARG A 35 -15.01 1.35 -3.93
C ARG A 35 -13.48 1.52 -3.94
N ALA A 36 -12.83 1.09 -5.01
CA ALA A 36 -11.39 1.28 -5.24
C ALA A 36 -11.06 2.74 -5.63
N SER A 37 -11.38 3.71 -4.76
CA SER A 37 -10.87 5.08 -4.90
C SER A 37 -9.43 5.18 -4.39
N GLY A 38 -8.70 6.21 -4.79
CA GLY A 38 -7.32 6.40 -4.34
C GLY A 38 -7.17 6.49 -2.82
N GLU A 39 -8.15 7.06 -2.10
CA GLU A 39 -8.16 7.07 -0.63
C GLU A 39 -8.27 5.65 -0.05
N ASN A 40 -9.15 4.83 -0.61
CA ASN A 40 -9.36 3.46 -0.12
C ASN A 40 -8.21 2.53 -0.50
N ILE A 41 -7.56 2.78 -1.64
CA ILE A 41 -6.34 2.07 -2.04
C ILE A 41 -5.18 2.47 -1.12
N ALA A 42 -5.00 3.76 -0.83
CA ALA A 42 -4.01 4.19 0.15
C ALA A 42 -4.28 3.53 1.51
N LYS A 43 -5.52 3.58 2.01
CA LYS A 43 -5.88 2.92 3.26
C LYS A 43 -5.56 1.42 3.25
N TYR A 44 -5.93 0.70 2.21
CA TYR A 44 -5.63 -0.73 2.06
C TYR A 44 -4.13 -1.00 2.11
N LEU A 45 -3.35 -0.25 1.32
CA LEU A 45 -1.88 -0.36 1.32
C LEU A 45 -1.28 -0.10 2.70
N TRP A 46 -1.80 0.89 3.44
CA TRP A 46 -1.34 1.15 4.81
C TRP A 46 -1.60 -0.04 5.73
N ASP A 47 -2.84 -0.55 5.72
CA ASP A 47 -3.29 -1.61 6.60
C ASP A 47 -2.49 -2.90 6.35
N GLU A 48 -2.08 -3.17 5.11
CA GLU A 48 -1.16 -4.27 4.77
C GLU A 48 0.30 -3.96 5.15
N LEU A 49 0.83 -2.81 4.73
CA LEU A 49 2.25 -2.47 4.89
C LEU A 49 2.67 -2.32 6.35
N VAL A 50 1.81 -1.77 7.21
CA VAL A 50 2.12 -1.58 8.63
C VAL A 50 2.40 -2.90 9.35
N THR A 51 1.88 -4.02 8.83
CA THR A 51 2.06 -5.35 9.42
C THR A 51 3.38 -6.01 9.03
N VAL A 52 3.96 -5.63 7.88
CA VAL A 52 5.18 -6.25 7.33
C VAL A 52 6.45 -5.45 7.59
N ILE A 53 6.35 -4.16 7.97
CA ILE A 53 7.53 -3.35 8.25
C ILE A 53 8.30 -3.89 9.48
N PRO A 54 9.58 -4.25 9.32
CA PRO A 54 10.36 -4.81 10.40
C PRO A 54 10.76 -3.75 11.44
N LYS A 55 10.75 -4.14 12.70
CA LYS A 55 11.21 -3.31 13.82
C LYS A 55 12.73 -3.12 13.74
N PRO A 56 13.27 -1.95 14.14
CA PRO A 56 12.61 -0.86 14.87
C PRO A 56 11.93 0.19 13.99
N ALA A 57 11.87 0.00 12.67
CA ALA A 57 11.18 0.92 11.78
C ALA A 57 9.65 0.86 11.99
N TYR A 58 8.98 1.91 11.56
CA TYR A 58 7.53 2.03 11.57
C TYR A 58 7.08 2.79 10.33
N LEU A 59 5.88 2.47 9.85
CA LEU A 59 5.26 3.21 8.75
C LEU A 59 4.86 4.60 9.27
N TYR A 60 5.37 5.65 8.64
CA TYR A 60 5.02 7.02 9.01
C TYR A 60 3.99 7.64 8.06
N HIS A 61 4.12 7.35 6.77
CA HIS A 61 3.33 7.98 5.73
C HIS A 61 3.38 7.15 4.45
N ILE A 62 2.24 7.06 3.76
CA ILE A 62 2.19 6.61 2.37
C ILE A 62 1.58 7.70 1.51
N ARG A 63 2.06 7.79 0.26
CA ARG A 63 1.45 8.59 -0.80
C ARG A 63 1.18 7.70 -1.98
N LEU A 64 -0.08 7.58 -2.37
CA LEU A 64 -0.49 6.95 -3.61
C LEU A 64 -0.66 8.01 -4.69
N TRP A 65 0.03 7.85 -5.82
CA TRP A 65 -0.18 8.67 -7.01
C TRP A 65 -1.07 7.92 -7.98
N GLU A 66 -2.29 8.40 -8.19
CA GLU A 66 -3.20 7.81 -9.19
C GLU A 66 -2.86 8.34 -10.58
N THR A 67 -2.49 9.62 -10.67
CA THR A 67 -1.95 10.27 -11.86
C THR A 67 -0.83 11.23 -11.45
N SER A 68 -0.21 11.94 -12.39
CA SER A 68 0.83 12.95 -12.05
C SER A 68 0.28 14.11 -11.21
N GLU A 69 -1.02 14.42 -11.34
CA GLU A 69 -1.66 15.56 -10.67
C GLU A 69 -2.53 15.14 -9.48
N ASN A 70 -2.88 13.86 -9.37
CA ASN A 70 -3.77 13.35 -8.32
C ASN A 70 -3.02 12.39 -7.39
N PHE A 71 -2.97 12.74 -6.10
CA PHE A 71 -2.34 11.93 -5.08
C PHE A 71 -3.15 11.90 -3.79
N PHE A 72 -2.96 10.83 -3.02
CA PHE A 72 -3.66 10.57 -1.78
C PHE A 72 -2.65 10.22 -0.69
N ASP A 73 -2.65 11.00 0.38
CA ASP A 73 -1.80 10.82 1.55
C ASP A 73 -2.55 10.09 2.67
N TYR A 74 -1.88 9.13 3.33
CA TYR A 74 -2.45 8.40 4.46
C TYR A 74 -1.39 8.16 5.55
N LYS A 75 -1.79 8.29 6.82
CA LYS A 75 -0.91 8.26 8.01
C LYS A 75 -1.41 7.37 9.16
N GLY A 76 -2.34 6.45 8.88
CA GLY A 76 -2.98 5.64 9.92
C GLY A 76 -4.34 6.20 10.32
#